data_AF-A0A0F3IS69-F1
#
_entry.id   AF-A0A0F3IS69-F1
#
_cell.length_a   1.000
_cell.length_b   1.000
_cell.length_c   1.000
_cell.angle_alpha   90.00
_cell.angle_beta   90.00
_cell.angle_gamma   90.00
#
_symmetry.space_group_name_H-M   'P 1'
#
loop_
_entity.id
_entity.type
_entity.pdbx_description
1 polymer ?
#
loop_
_entity_poly.entity_id
_entity_poly.type
_entity_poly.pdbx_seq_one_letter_code
_entity_poly.pdbx_strand_id
1 'polypeptide(L)' 'MSNFLEERVLSVHHWTNRLFSFTTTRDKGFRFLNGQFIMIGLPVNGKPLLRAYSIASANFEEH' A
#
# COMPACT_ATOMS: atom_id res chain seq x y z
N MET A 1 -10.98 -6.42 16.11
CA MET A 1 -9.74 -5.73 15.69
C MET A 1 -9.49 -6.10 14.24
N SER A 2 -9.50 -5.12 13.32
CA SER A 2 -9.19 -5.36 11.92
C SER A 2 -7.67 -5.48 11.76
N ASN A 3 -7.19 -6.54 11.12
CA ASN A 3 -5.76 -6.76 10.83
C ASN A 3 -5.20 -5.82 9.73
N PHE A 4 -5.91 -4.75 9.39
CA PHE A 4 -5.59 -3.86 8.28
C PHE A 4 -5.66 -2.40 8.73
N LEU A 5 -4.71 -1.62 8.25
CA LEU A 5 -4.70 -0.16 8.33
C LEU A 5 -5.39 0.40 7.09
N GLU A 6 -6.24 1.40 7.26
CA GLU A 6 -6.85 2.13 6.16
C GLU A 6 -6.01 3.36 5.85
N GLU A 7 -5.44 3.40 4.64
CA GLU A 7 -4.54 4.47 4.21
C GLU A 7 -5.12 5.19 2.99
N ARG A 8 -4.85 6.49 2.88
CA ARG A 8 -5.38 7.34 1.81
C ARG A 8 -4.38 7.43 0.66
N VAL A 9 -4.85 7.23 -0.57
CA VAL A 9 -4.05 7.47 -1.78
C VAL A 9 -3.70 8.96 -1.88
N LEU A 10 -2.41 9.25 -2.05
CA LEU A 10 -1.87 10.61 -2.17
C LEU A 10 -1.57 10.97 -3.62
N SER A 11 -1.07 10.02 -4.41
CA SER A 11 -0.78 10.21 -5.83
C SER A 11 -1.04 8.93 -6.61
N VAL A 12 -1.33 9.09 -7.90
CA VAL A 12 -1.46 8.00 -8.87
C VAL A 12 -0.72 8.40 -10.13
N HIS A 13 0.14 7.52 -10.62
CA HIS A 13 0.88 7.71 -11.86
C HIS A 13 0.71 6.48 -12.76
N HIS A 14 0.23 6.69 -13.98
CA HIS A 14 0.14 5.65 -15.00
C HIS A 14 1.35 5.72 -15.93
N TRP A 15 2.22 4.71 -15.88
CA TRP A 15 3.38 4.61 -16.76
C TRP A 15 2.97 4.17 -18.17
N THR A 16 2.03 3.20 -18.23
CA THR A 16 1.47 2.66 -19.46
C THR A 16 0.03 2.19 -19.21
N ASN A 17 -0.64 1.66 -20.23
CA ASN A 17 -1.96 1.05 -20.09
C ASN A 17 -2.00 -0.21 -19.19
N ARG A 18 -0.84 -0.75 -18.79
CA ARG A 18 -0.73 -1.98 -17.97
C ARG A 18 0.07 -1.79 -16.69
N LEU A 19 0.67 -0.62 -16.47
CA LEU A 19 1.57 -0.36 -15.34
C LEU A 19 1.24 1.00 -14.74
N PHE A 20 1.01 1.01 -13.43
CA PHE A 20 0.80 2.22 -12.65
C PHE A 20 1.47 2.07 -11.28
N SER A 21 1.72 3.21 -10.65
CA SER A 21 2.19 3.31 -9.27
C SER A 21 1.29 4.29 -8.53
N PHE A 22 1.23 4.14 -7.21
CA PHE A 22 0.52 5.07 -6.36
C PHE A 22 1.25 5.17 -5.03
N THR A 23 1.06 6.28 -4.34
CA THR A 23 1.55 6.49 -2.98
C THR A 23 0.38 6.64 -2.03
N THR A 24 0.58 6.30 -0.77
CA THR A 24 -0.44 6.45 0.28
C THR A 24 0.16 7.17 1.48
N THR A 25 -0.72 7.60 2.39
CA THR A 25 -0.30 7.87 3.77
C THR A 25 0.30 6.61 4.40
N ARG A 26 1.08 6.81 5.46
CA ARG A 26 1.66 5.72 6.24
C ARG A 26 1.42 5.93 7.73
N ASP A 27 0.77 4.97 8.38
CA ASP A 27 0.70 4.92 9.84
C ASP A 27 2.10 4.98 10.49
N LYS A 28 2.25 5.79 11.55
CA LYS A 28 3.54 6.01 12.22
C LYS A 28 4.10 4.75 12.90
N GLY A 29 3.24 3.79 13.24
CA GLY A 29 3.59 2.49 13.78
C GLY A 29 3.98 1.46 12.72
N PHE A 30 3.72 1.73 11.44
CA PHE A 30 4.04 0.79 10.36
C PHE A 30 5.55 0.75 10.06
N ARG A 31 6.21 -0.36 10.41
CA ARG A 31 7.65 -0.59 10.23
C ARG A 31 7.90 -1.81 9.35
N PHE A 32 8.90 -1.73 8.48
CA PHE A 32 9.32 -2.81 7.59
C PHE A 32 10.81 -2.72 7.27
N LEU A 33 11.36 -3.82 6.75
CA LEU A 33 12.71 -3.87 6.18
C LEU A 33 12.62 -3.70 4.65
N ASN A 34 13.52 -2.92 4.07
CA ASN A 34 13.55 -2.67 2.62
C ASN A 34 13.61 -4.00 1.85
N GLY A 35 12.73 -4.17 0.87
CA GLY A 35 12.58 -5.40 0.09
C GLY A 35 11.47 -6.36 0.56
N GLN A 36 10.82 -6.09 1.70
CA GLN A 36 9.64 -6.85 2.13
C GLN A 36 8.38 -6.53 1.30
N PHE A 37 7.39 -7.42 1.41
CA PHE A 37 6.05 -7.24 0.85
C PHE A 37 4.98 -7.28 1.93
N ILE A 38 3.82 -6.68 1.65
CA ILE A 38 2.62 -6.72 2.49
C ILE A 38 1.39 -7.07 1.68
N MET A 39 0.29 -7.38 2.39
CA MET A 39 -1.03 -7.51 1.78
C MET A 39 -1.68 -6.13 1.68
N ILE A 40 -1.98 -5.69 0.47
CA ILE A 40 -2.79 -4.50 0.20
C ILE A 40 -4.05 -4.87 -0.55
N GLY A 41 -5.07 -4.02 -0.50
CA GLY A 41 -6.29 -4.26 -1.25
C GLY A 41 -7.40 -3.28 -0.95
N LEU A 42 -8.61 -3.65 -1.38
CA LEU A 42 -9.81 -2.83 -1.27
C LEU A 42 -10.97 -3.65 -0.70
N PRO A 43 -11.92 -3.02 0.01
CA PRO A 43 -13.18 -3.65 0.35
C PRO A 43 -14.02 -3.86 -0.91
N VAL A 44 -14.45 -5.10 -1.16
CA VAL A 44 -15.34 -5.47 -2.25
C VAL A 44 -16.47 -6.32 -1.66
N ASN A 45 -17.72 -5.90 -1.84
CA ASN A 45 -18.90 -6.59 -1.29
C ASN A 45 -18.79 -6.88 0.22
N GLY A 46 -18.27 -5.90 0.98
CA GLY A 46 -18.09 -6.02 2.44
C GLY A 46 -16.95 -6.95 2.89
N LYS A 47 -16.10 -7.43 1.98
CA LYS A 47 -14.95 -8.29 2.30
C LYS A 47 -13.65 -7.72 1.72
N PRO A 48 -12.50 -7.89 2.40
CA PRO A 48 -11.23 -7.42 1.87
C PRO A 48 -10.76 -8.28 0.69
N LEU A 49 -10.54 -7.67 -0.48
CA LEU A 49 -9.89 -8.29 -1.63
C LEU A 49 -8.41 -7.90 -1.63
N LEU A 50 -7.54 -8.85 -1.27
CA LEU A 50 -6.14 -8.58 -0.97
C LEU A 50 -5.19 -9.28 -1.94
N ARG A 51 -4.03 -8.66 -2.20
CA ARG A 51 -2.91 -9.25 -2.93
C ARG A 51 -1.59 -8.83 -2.28
N ALA A 52 -0.57 -9.68 -2.42
CA ALA A 52 0.77 -9.39 -1.98
C ALA A 52 1.42 -8.37 -2.92
N TYR A 53 1.97 -7.29 -2.37
CA TYR A 53 2.75 -6.28 -3.09
C TYR A 53 4.01 -5.93 -2.31
N SER A 54 5.14 -5.86 -3.01
CA SER A 54 6.38 -5.31 -2.46
C SER A 54 6.19 -3.85 -2.09
N ILE A 55 6.81 -3.42 -0.99
CA ILE A 55 6.85 -2.00 -0.64
C ILE A 55 7.94 -1.33 -1.48
N ALA A 56 7.52 -0.44 -2.37
CA ALA A 56 8.43 0.22 -3.31
C ALA A 56 9.10 1.49 -2.73
N SER A 57 8.62 2.01 -1.59
CA SER A 57 9.25 3.12 -0.86
C SER A 57 10.31 2.62 0.12
N ALA A 58 11.24 3.51 0.50
CA ALA A 58 12.23 3.20 1.53
C ALA A 58 11.60 3.29 2.93
N ASN A 59 12.04 2.46 3.87
CA ASN A 59 11.44 2.39 5.20
C ASN A 59 11.60 3.66 6.05
N PHE A 60 12.53 4.55 5.70
CA PHE A 60 12.75 5.86 6.35
C PHE A 60 12.01 7.01 5.65
N GLU A 61 11.36 6.77 4.52
CA GLU A 61 10.64 7.80 3.77
C GLU A 61 9.33 8.16 4.50
N GLU A 62 9.05 9.47 4.61
CA GLU A 62 7.83 10.01 5.22
C GLU A 62 6.81 10.38 4.14
N HIS A 63 5.57 9.91 4.29
CA HIS A 63 4.42 10.16 3.40
C HIS A 63 3.12 10.39 4.17
#